data_AF-A0A9W3GAF3-F1
#
_entry.id   AF-A0A9W3GAF3-F1
#
_cell.length_a   1.000
_cell.length_b   1.000
_cell.length_c   1.000
_cell.angle_alpha   90.00
_cell.angle_beta   90.00
_cell.angle_gamma   90.00
#
_symmetry.space_group_name_H-M   'P 1'
#
loop_
_entity.id
_entity.type
_entity.pdbx_description
1 polymer ?
#
loop_
_entity_poly.entity_id
_entity_poly.type
_entity_poly.pdbx_seq_one_letter_code
_entity_poly.pdbx_strand_id
1 'polypeptide(L)'
;MNSGLKAQLWELNITVAKEIEVAGGRKAIIIFVLVPQLKSFQKIQLRLVRELEKKFNGKHVVFIAQRRILAKPTRKSHTRYKQKHLRSCTLTAVQDMILEDLVFPSETVGKRIRVKLDASCVRKAHLDKAGQCGT
;
A
#
# COMPACT_ATOMS: atom_id res chain seq x y z
N MET A 1 22.16 -8.57 -18.29
CA MET A 1 20.91 -9.32 -18.02
C MET A 1 20.77 -9.45 -16.51
N ASN A 2 19.63 -9.04 -15.93
CA ASN A 2 19.38 -9.13 -14.47
C ASN A 2 19.18 -10.59 -14.03
N SER A 3 20.28 -11.36 -14.00
CA SER A 3 20.29 -12.78 -13.63
C SER A 3 19.86 -13.01 -12.17
N GLY A 4 20.15 -12.06 -11.28
CA GLY A 4 19.88 -12.18 -9.85
C GLY A 4 18.40 -12.14 -9.44
N LEU A 5 17.51 -11.52 -10.23
CA LEU A 5 16.08 -11.38 -9.88
C LEU A 5 15.19 -12.41 -10.57
N LYS A 6 15.68 -13.11 -11.61
CA LYS A 6 14.87 -13.98 -12.46
C LYS A 6 14.21 -15.11 -11.67
N ALA A 7 14.95 -15.76 -10.76
CA ALA A 7 14.41 -16.85 -9.94
C ALA A 7 13.32 -16.36 -8.97
N GLN A 8 13.50 -15.17 -8.38
CA GLN A 8 12.55 -14.60 -7.43
C GLN A 8 11.27 -14.08 -8.11
N LEU A 9 11.38 -13.60 -9.35
CA LEU A 9 10.25 -13.05 -10.09
C LEU A 9 9.35 -14.11 -10.74
N TRP A 10 9.86 -15.31 -10.96
CA TRP A 10 9.13 -16.37 -11.66
C TRP A 10 7.81 -16.74 -10.98
N GLU A 11 7.78 -16.74 -9.64
CA GLU A 11 6.61 -17.13 -8.84
C GLU A 11 5.72 -15.93 -8.44
N LEU A 12 6.12 -14.71 -8.80
CA LEU A 12 5.47 -13.50 -8.36
C LEU A 12 4.53 -12.95 -9.43
N ASN A 13 3.27 -12.77 -9.04
CA ASN A 13 2.23 -12.30 -9.93
C ASN A 13 1.73 -10.93 -9.45
N ILE A 14 1.33 -10.12 -10.42
CA ILE A 14 0.61 -8.87 -10.17
C ILE A 14 -0.85 -9.07 -10.56
N THR A 15 -1.76 -8.39 -9.86
CA THR A 15 -3.18 -8.48 -10.19
C THR A 15 -3.60 -7.32 -11.09
N VAL A 16 -3.25 -6.10 -10.72
CA VAL A 16 -3.66 -4.88 -11.41
C VAL A 16 -2.54 -3.86 -11.33
N ALA A 17 -2.36 -3.03 -12.36
CA ALA A 17 -1.55 -1.83 -12.29
C ALA A 17 -2.41 -0.61 -12.63
N LYS A 18 -2.22 0.49 -11.91
CA LYS A 18 -2.92 1.75 -12.16
C LYS A 18 -1.94 2.91 -12.14
N GLU A 19 -2.06 3.81 -13.10
CA GLU A 19 -1.37 5.09 -13.07
C GLU A 19 -2.28 6.14 -12.43
N ILE A 20 -1.72 6.94 -11.52
CA ILE A 20 -2.44 7.97 -10.76
C ILE A 20 -1.67 9.27 -10.83
N GLU A 21 -2.39 10.38 -10.99
CA GLU A 21 -1.83 11.73 -10.90
C GLU A 21 -1.67 12.15 -9.44
N VAL A 22 -0.47 12.58 -9.08
CA VAL A 22 -0.07 13.01 -7.74
C VAL A 22 0.11 14.52 -7.75
N ALA A 23 0.00 15.13 -6.57
CA ALA A 23 0.22 16.57 -6.38
C ALA A 23 1.55 17.04 -7.02
N GLY A 24 1.48 18.18 -7.71
CA GLY A 24 2.61 18.75 -8.47
C GLY A 24 2.76 18.22 -9.89
N GLY A 25 1.69 17.69 -10.50
CA GLY A 25 1.66 17.30 -11.93
C GLY A 25 2.45 16.04 -12.26
N ARG A 26 2.92 15.30 -11.24
CA ARG A 26 3.67 14.05 -11.41
C ARG A 26 2.73 12.87 -11.47
N LYS A 27 3.10 11.84 -12.23
CA LYS A 27 2.37 10.57 -12.30
C LYS A 27 3.09 9.49 -11.49
N ALA A 28 2.34 8.71 -10.73
CA ALA A 28 2.84 7.56 -9.99
C ALA A 28 2.12 6.29 -10.44
N ILE A 29 2.83 5.17 -10.42
CA ILE A 29 2.33 3.86 -10.82
C ILE A 29 2.11 3.04 -9.55
N ILE A 30 0.88 2.57 -9.36
CA ILE A 30 0.49 1.67 -8.28
C ILE A 30 0.33 0.27 -8.84
N ILE A 31 1.07 -0.68 -8.28
CA ILE A 31 1.00 -2.09 -8.62
C ILE A 31 0.32 -2.84 -7.48
N PHE A 32 -0.81 -3.47 -7.80
CA PHE A 32 -1.56 -4.31 -6.88
C PHE A 32 -1.04 -5.74 -6.90
N VAL A 33 -0.71 -6.23 -5.71
CA VAL A 33 -0.16 -7.58 -5.48
C VAL A 33 -1.11 -8.36 -4.56
N LEU A 34 -1.16 -9.67 -4.69
CA LEU A 34 -1.94 -10.50 -3.75
C LEU A 34 -1.30 -10.48 -2.35
N VAL A 35 -2.14 -10.41 -1.30
CA VAL A 35 -1.69 -10.36 0.11
C VAL A 35 -0.66 -11.45 0.48
N PRO A 36 -0.79 -12.72 0.05
CA PRO A 36 0.19 -13.76 0.35
C PRO A 36 1.58 -13.49 -0.25
N GLN A 37 1.64 -12.83 -1.41
CA GLN A 37 2.88 -12.56 -2.13
C GLN A 37 3.58 -11.27 -1.66
N LEU A 38 2.88 -10.40 -0.91
CA LEU A 38 3.40 -9.12 -0.45
C LEU A 38 4.77 -9.22 0.24
N LYS A 39 4.94 -10.19 1.15
CA LYS A 39 6.21 -10.39 1.88
C LYS A 39 7.36 -10.75 0.96
N SER A 40 7.10 -11.52 -0.10
CA SER A 40 8.10 -11.89 -1.09
C SER A 40 8.48 -10.69 -1.96
N PHE A 41 7.50 -9.85 -2.33
CA PHE A 41 7.76 -8.58 -3.00
C PHE A 41 8.60 -7.64 -2.14
N GLN A 42 8.28 -7.49 -0.85
CA GLN A 42 9.02 -6.61 0.07
C GLN A 42 10.53 -6.96 0.15
N LYS A 43 10.90 -8.24 0.09
CA LYS A 43 12.31 -8.67 0.07
C LYS A 43 13.10 -8.12 -1.12
N ILE A 44 12.44 -8.00 -2.28
CA ILE A 44 13.06 -7.56 -3.55
C ILE A 44 12.73 -6.11 -3.90
N GLN A 45 11.80 -5.48 -3.18
CA GLN A 45 11.16 -4.22 -3.52
C GLN A 45 12.17 -3.08 -3.73
N LEU A 46 13.20 -2.96 -2.88
CA LEU A 46 14.20 -1.89 -3.02
C LEU A 46 14.93 -1.91 -4.37
N ARG A 47 15.29 -3.11 -4.86
CA ARG A 47 15.98 -3.25 -6.15
C ARG A 47 14.99 -3.10 -7.30
N LEU A 48 13.82 -3.70 -7.15
CA LEU A 48 12.80 -3.75 -8.18
C LEU A 48 12.18 -2.36 -8.46
N VAL A 49 11.90 -1.57 -7.42
CA VAL A 49 11.43 -0.19 -7.56
C VAL A 49 12.44 0.64 -8.35
N ARG A 50 13.73 0.58 -8.00
CA ARG A 50 14.78 1.33 -8.72
C ARG A 50 14.85 0.97 -10.22
N GLU A 51 14.71 -0.31 -10.55
CA GLU A 51 14.70 -0.75 -11.95
C GLU A 51 13.45 -0.29 -12.70
N LEU A 52 12.29 -0.35 -12.05
CA LEU A 52 11.05 0.12 -12.66
C LEU A 52 11.03 1.65 -12.81
N GLU A 53 11.46 2.40 -11.80
CA GLU A 53 11.57 3.87 -11.88
C GLU A 53 12.51 4.28 -13.02
N LYS A 54 13.64 3.59 -13.21
CA LYS A 54 14.54 3.83 -14.34
C LYS A 54 13.87 3.57 -15.69
N LYS A 55 13.01 2.56 -15.80
CA LYS A 55 12.27 2.21 -17.03
C LYS A 55 11.08 3.14 -17.30
N PHE A 56 10.46 3.67 -16.27
CA PHE A 56 9.29 4.55 -16.36
C PHE A 56 9.65 6.03 -16.24
N ASN A 57 10.82 6.42 -16.74
CA ASN A 57 11.29 7.82 -16.81
C ASN A 57 11.24 8.55 -15.45
N GLY A 58 11.55 7.87 -14.35
CA GLY A 58 11.56 8.43 -13.01
C GLY A 58 10.18 8.60 -12.37
N LYS A 59 9.11 8.01 -12.94
CA LYS A 59 7.80 7.93 -12.26
C LYS A 59 7.92 7.02 -11.04
N HIS A 60 7.44 7.48 -9.90
CA HIS A 60 7.44 6.70 -8.67
C HIS A 60 6.55 5.45 -8.79
N VAL A 61 7.09 4.31 -8.38
CA VAL A 61 6.38 3.02 -8.41
C VAL A 61 6.18 2.50 -6.99
N VAL A 62 4.93 2.19 -6.63
CA VAL A 62 4.56 1.72 -5.30
C VAL A 62 3.77 0.41 -5.37
N PHE A 63 4.07 -0.51 -4.46
CA PHE A 63 3.38 -1.79 -4.33
C PHE A 63 2.33 -1.70 -3.24
N ILE A 64 1.10 -2.13 -3.54
CA ILE A 64 0.00 -2.18 -2.57
C ILE A 64 -0.61 -3.58 -2.61
N ALA A 65 -0.87 -4.19 -1.46
CA ALA A 65 -1.61 -5.44 -1.46
C ALA A 65 -3.09 -5.21 -1.77
N GLN A 66 -3.64 -6.01 -2.67
CA GLN A 66 -5.07 -6.04 -2.98
C GLN A 66 -5.83 -6.68 -1.82
N ARG A 67 -6.43 -5.83 -0.98
CA ARG A 67 -7.22 -6.24 0.17
C ARG A 67 -8.71 -6.08 -0.12
N ARG A 68 -9.50 -7.05 0.34
CA ARG A 68 -10.96 -7.02 0.23
C ARG A 68 -11.56 -6.28 1.42
N ILE A 69 -12.36 -5.26 1.14
CA ILE A 69 -13.16 -4.56 2.14
C ILE A 69 -14.56 -5.17 2.15
N LEU A 70 -15.00 -5.61 3.32
CA LEU A 70 -16.37 -6.05 3.55
C LEU A 70 -17.20 -4.87 4.05
N ALA A 71 -18.44 -4.78 3.57
CA ALA A 71 -19.38 -3.77 4.03
C ALA A 71 -19.75 -4.03 5.50
N LYS A 72 -19.84 -2.96 6.29
CA LYS A 72 -20.23 -3.05 7.70
C LYS A 72 -21.62 -3.70 7.80
N PRO A 73 -21.80 -4.78 8.59
CA PRO A 73 -23.11 -5.37 8.76
C PRO A 73 -24.01 -4.38 9.50
N THR A 74 -25.11 -4.00 8.87
CA THR A 74 -26.17 -3.16 9.48
C THR A 74 -27.44 -3.99 9.62
N ARG A 75 -28.37 -3.57 10.48
CA ARG A 75 -29.64 -4.27 10.70
C ARG A 75 -30.47 -4.46 9.42
N LYS A 76 -30.30 -3.56 8.44
CA LYS A 76 -30.98 -3.57 7.12
C LYS A 76 -30.12 -4.16 5.99
N SER A 77 -28.95 -4.72 6.31
CA SER A 77 -28.07 -5.26 5.26
C SER A 77 -28.71 -6.48 4.59
N HIS A 78 -28.81 -6.43 3.26
CA HIS A 78 -29.39 -7.52 2.44
C HIS A 78 -28.53 -8.79 2.51
N THR A 79 -27.22 -8.62 2.73
CA THR A 79 -26.24 -9.71 2.86
C THR A 79 -26.19 -10.20 4.30
N ARG A 80 -26.97 -11.25 4.61
CA ARG A 80 -26.85 -11.97 5.90
C ARG A 80 -25.60 -12.85 5.91
N TYR A 81 -24.53 -12.35 6.52
CA TYR A 81 -23.34 -13.16 6.77
C TYR A 81 -23.63 -14.21 7.85
N LYS A 82 -23.40 -15.49 7.53
CA LYS A 82 -23.51 -16.60 8.49
C LYS A 82 -22.40 -16.59 9.55
N GLN A 83 -21.28 -15.95 9.23
CA GLN A 83 -20.08 -15.89 10.06
C GLN A 83 -19.83 -14.48 10.62
N LYS A 84 -19.08 -14.40 11.72
CA LYS A 84 -18.66 -13.11 12.31
C LYS A 84 -17.85 -12.29 11.30
N HIS A 85 -18.06 -10.98 11.33
CA HIS A 85 -17.31 -10.07 10.46
C HIS A 85 -15.82 -10.08 10.82
N LEU A 86 -14.98 -10.41 9.83
CA LEU A 86 -13.54 -10.46 10.02
C LEU A 86 -12.96 -9.05 10.22
N ARG A 87 -12.17 -8.84 11.28
CA ARG A 87 -11.61 -7.52 11.61
C ARG A 87 -10.64 -6.99 10.56
N SER A 88 -9.83 -7.87 9.96
CA SER A 88 -8.87 -7.51 8.90
C SER A 88 -9.51 -7.06 7.59
N CYS A 89 -10.81 -7.33 7.38
CA CYS A 89 -11.56 -6.90 6.20
C CYS A 89 -12.45 -5.68 6.45
N THR A 90 -12.22 -4.92 7.53
CA THR A 90 -12.93 -3.66 7.78
C THR A 90 -12.26 -2.50 7.01
N LEU A 91 -13.05 -1.49 6.62
CA LEU A 91 -12.53 -0.28 5.95
C LEU A 91 -11.34 0.33 6.70
N THR A 92 -11.49 0.53 8.02
CA THR A 92 -10.44 1.14 8.86
C THR A 92 -9.18 0.30 8.88
N ALA A 93 -9.29 -1.01 9.13
CA ALA A 93 -8.12 -1.89 9.16
C ALA A 93 -7.40 -1.93 7.80
N VAL A 94 -8.17 -2.01 6.71
CA VAL A 94 -7.59 -2.02 5.36
C VAL A 94 -6.90 -0.70 5.04
N GLN A 95 -7.48 0.44 5.42
CA GLN A 95 -6.84 1.75 5.25
C GLN A 95 -5.52 1.86 6.02
N ASP A 96 -5.47 1.33 7.25
CA ASP A 96 -4.23 1.33 8.02
C ASP A 96 -3.17 0.43 7.40
N MET A 97 -3.54 -0.74 6.87
CA MET A 97 -2.60 -1.63 6.19
C MET A 97 -2.13 -1.08 4.83
N ILE A 98 -2.98 -0.38 4.08
CA ILE A 98 -2.57 0.31 2.85
C ILE A 98 -1.52 1.38 3.18
N LEU A 99 -1.69 2.11 4.29
CA LEU A 99 -0.71 3.11 4.70
C LEU A 99 0.66 2.49 4.98
N GLU A 100 0.73 1.34 5.64
CA GLU A 100 2.01 0.65 5.88
C GLU A 100 2.67 0.20 4.55
N ASP A 101 1.89 -0.33 3.60
CA ASP A 101 2.43 -0.75 2.30
C ASP A 101 3.03 0.44 1.51
N LEU A 102 2.39 1.61 1.59
CA LEU A 102 2.83 2.83 0.90
C LEU A 102 4.15 3.39 1.45
N VAL A 103 4.41 3.15 2.74
CA VAL A 103 5.52 3.78 3.47
C VAL A 103 6.78 2.91 3.47
N PHE A 104 6.67 1.64 3.08
CA PHE A 104 7.82 0.74 2.94
C PHE A 104 8.91 1.37 2.05
N PRO A 105 10.19 1.41 2.47
CA PRO A 105 10.83 0.62 3.53
C PRO A 105 10.78 1.23 4.94
N SER A 106 10.25 2.45 5.10
CA SER A 106 10.13 3.07 6.41
C SER A 106 8.97 2.44 7.18
N GLU A 107 9.04 2.47 8.50
CA GLU A 107 7.97 2.00 9.39
C GLU A 107 7.24 3.18 10.02
N THR A 108 5.94 3.04 10.21
CA THR A 108 5.13 4.04 10.90
C THR A 108 5.30 3.89 12.42
N VAL A 109 5.99 4.84 13.06
CA VAL A 109 6.19 4.86 14.53
C VAL A 109 4.92 5.28 15.27
N GLY A 110 4.10 6.14 14.67
CA GLY A 110 2.89 6.62 15.33
C GLY A 110 1.90 7.27 14.37
N LYS A 111 0.63 7.25 14.74
CA LYS A 111 -0.47 7.87 13.99
C LYS A 111 -1.22 8.81 14.91
N ARG A 112 -1.41 10.06 14.49
CA ARG A 112 -2.20 11.07 15.20
C ARG A 112 -3.29 11.58 14.28
N ILE A 113 -4.52 11.68 14.79
CA ILE A 113 -5.63 12.30 14.05
C ILE A 113 -5.89 13.65 14.71
N ARG A 114 -5.68 14.74 13.96
CA ARG A 114 -6.04 16.08 14.39
C ARG A 114 -7.39 16.44 13.76
N VAL A 115 -8.38 16.72 14.60
CA VAL A 115 -9.67 17.27 14.19
C VAL A 115 -9.57 18.78 14.26
N LYS A 116 -9.92 19.48 13.18
CA LYS A 116 -9.97 20.95 13.13
C LYS A 116 -11.33 21.45 13.63
N LEU A 117 -11.44 22.76 13.88
CA LEU A 117 -12.69 23.41 14.28
C LEU A 117 -13.80 23.22 13.23
N ASP A 118 -13.43 23.19 11.94
CA ASP A 118 -14.34 22.93 10.82
C ASP A 118 -14.74 21.44 10.69
N ALA A 119 -14.56 20.63 11.75
CA ALA A 119 -14.73 19.17 11.81
C ALA A 119 -13.86 18.35 10.83
N SER A 120 -12.99 18.98 10.03
CA SER A 120 -12.10 18.27 9.12
C SER A 120 -11.01 17.50 9.88
N CYS A 121 -10.82 16.23 9.50
CA CYS A 121 -9.83 15.34 10.12
C CYS A 121 -8.57 15.25 9.27
N VAL A 122 -7.41 15.56 9.87
CA VAL A 122 -6.09 15.37 9.27
C VAL A 122 -5.38 14.23 9.98
N ARG A 123 -5.07 13.16 9.25
CA ARG A 123 -4.28 12.02 9.74
C ARG A 123 -2.79 12.32 9.53
N LYS A 124 -2.04 12.43 10.61
CA LYS A 124 -0.57 12.58 10.62
C LYS A 124 0.07 11.24 10.94
N ALA A 125 0.83 10.69 9.99
CA ALA A 125 1.67 9.53 10.19
C ALA A 125 3.09 10.00 10.52
N HIS A 126 3.67 9.46 11.59
CA HIS A 126 5.04 9.69 12.00
C HIS A 126 5.88 8.51 11.53
N LEU A 127 6.85 8.79 10.67
CA LEU A 127 7.76 7.80 10.11
C LEU A 127 9.03 7.70 10.96
N ASP A 128 9.63 6.52 10.97
CA ASP A 128 10.92 6.33 11.61
C ASP A 128 12.00 7.19 10.93
N LYS A 129 12.87 7.77 11.76
CA LYS A 129 13.94 8.67 11.31
C LYS A 129 15.14 7.90 10.78
N ALA A 130 15.36 6.64 11.18
CA ALA A 130 16.54 5.89 10.77
C ALA A 130 16.61 5.67 9.25
N GLY A 131 15.46 5.62 8.57
CA GLY A 131 15.37 5.50 7.11
C GLY A 131 15.37 6.82 6.34
N GLN A 132 15.41 7.98 7.02
CA GLN A 132 15.44 9.30 6.36
C GLN A 132 16.87 9.61 5.92
N CYS A 133 17.31 9.02 4.81
CA CYS A 133 18.40 9.59 4.04
C CYS A 133 17.81 10.82 3.35
N GLY A 134 18.13 12.01 3.88
CA GLY A 134 17.64 13.28 3.39
C GLY A 134 17.89 13.40 1.89
N THR A 135 16.86 13.81 1.16
CA THR A 135 17.04 14.62 -0.05
C THR A 135 17.72 15.92 0.32
#